data_AF-M0ZTC3-F1
#
_entry.id   AF-M0ZTC3-F1
#
_cell.length_a   1.000
_cell.length_b   1.000
_cell.length_c   1.000
_cell.angle_alpha   90.00
_cell.angle_beta   90.00
_cell.angle_gamma   90.00
#
_symmetry.space_group_name_H-M   'P 1'
#
loop_
_entity.id
_entity.type
_entity.pdbx_description
1 polymer ?
#
loop_
_entity_poly.entity_id
_entity_poly.type
_entity_poly.pdbx_seq_one_letter_code
_entity_poly.pdbx_strand_id
1 'polypeptide(L)'
;MTQGVVPKRLPCILNCLWHLDLDVNFNKLGQTSYTLELIKSFPNFRDLEIWDKTTDDIVEGVMKYLDTPSCLDKTLNKLEDVSIHSFNYSKVVLYFVKLLFAHASSLSRMSIYPDKASNSKEELNVATELMRFPRVSPKAELIYHPNEELD
;
A
#
# COMPACT_ATOMS: atom_id res chain seq x y z
N MET A 1 -26.93 3.08 13.26
CA MET A 1 -25.70 3.79 12.85
C MET A 1 -25.56 3.60 11.36
N THR A 2 -25.75 4.63 10.54
CA THR A 2 -25.59 4.54 9.09
C THR A 2 -24.13 4.29 8.77
N GLN A 3 -23.81 3.13 8.18
CA GLN A 3 -22.53 2.89 7.51
C GLN A 3 -22.30 4.07 6.55
N GLY A 4 -21.27 4.87 6.82
CA GLY A 4 -20.88 5.95 5.91
C GLY A 4 -20.53 5.32 4.56
N VAL A 5 -21.33 5.63 3.54
CA VAL A 5 -21.04 5.22 2.17
C VAL A 5 -19.76 5.94 1.76
N VAL A 6 -18.69 5.17 1.53
CA VAL A 6 -17.44 5.69 0.95
C VAL A 6 -17.75 6.17 -0.47
N PRO A 7 -17.60 7.47 -0.79
CA PRO A 7 -17.72 7.96 -2.15
C PRO A 7 -16.72 7.24 -3.05
N LYS A 8 -17.24 6.60 -4.10
CA LYS A 8 -16.42 5.83 -5.05
C LYS A 8 -15.42 6.69 -5.84
N ARG A 9 -15.62 8.01 -5.90
CA ARG A 9 -14.75 8.96 -6.61
C ARG A 9 -14.83 10.34 -5.97
N LEU A 10 -13.76 11.10 -6.09
CA LEU A 10 -13.78 12.54 -5.82
C LEU A 10 -14.72 13.25 -6.81
N PRO A 11 -15.39 14.34 -6.40
CA PRO A 11 -16.32 15.09 -7.24
C PRO A 11 -15.65 15.84 -8.40
N CYS A 12 -14.32 15.80 -8.50
CA CYS A 12 -13.53 16.39 -9.57
C CYS A 12 -12.40 15.45 -10.01
N ILE A 13 -11.98 15.57 -11.27
CA ILE A 13 -10.86 14.81 -11.81
C ILE A 13 -9.58 15.63 -11.57
N LEU A 14 -8.71 15.14 -10.68
CA LEU A 14 -7.42 15.77 -10.39
C LEU A 14 -6.37 15.33 -11.43
N ASN A 15 -6.48 15.85 -12.66
CA ASN A 15 -5.57 15.49 -13.76
C ASN A 15 -4.11 15.90 -13.51
N CYS A 16 -3.86 16.88 -12.66
CA CYS A 16 -2.51 17.34 -12.34
C CYS A 16 -1.89 16.63 -11.13
N LEU A 17 -2.65 15.77 -10.42
CA LEU A 17 -2.13 15.05 -9.29
C LEU A 17 -1.31 13.84 -9.78
N TRP A 18 -0.03 13.88 -9.49
CA TRP A 18 0.93 12.83 -9.85
C TRP A 18 1.61 12.21 -8.62
N HIS A 19 1.63 12.93 -7.49
CA HIS A 19 2.20 12.46 -6.22
C HIS A 19 1.15 12.57 -5.09
N LEU A 20 1.16 11.62 -4.17
CA LEU A 20 0.28 11.58 -3.01
C LEU A 20 1.04 11.03 -1.81
N ASP A 21 0.98 11.79 -0.71
CA ASP A 21 1.50 11.42 0.60
C ASP A 21 0.32 11.25 1.57
N LEU A 22 0.23 10.10 2.25
CA LEU A 22 -0.83 9.79 3.21
C LEU A 22 -0.29 9.13 4.47
N ASP A 23 -0.76 9.60 5.63
CA ASP A 23 -0.79 8.81 6.86
C ASP A 23 -1.97 7.83 6.83
N VAL A 24 -1.70 6.52 6.92
CA VAL A 24 -2.74 5.48 6.82
C VAL A 24 -2.62 4.45 7.92
N ASN A 25 -3.71 4.24 8.66
CA ASN A 25 -3.90 3.06 9.50
C ASN A 25 -4.72 2.02 8.73
N PHE A 26 -4.04 1.01 8.21
CA PHE A 26 -4.67 -0.01 7.36
C PHE A 26 -5.61 -0.94 8.12
N ASN A 27 -5.62 -0.96 9.46
CA ASN A 27 -6.65 -1.67 10.22
C ASN A 27 -8.00 -0.94 10.22
N LYS A 28 -8.07 0.31 9.76
CA LYS A 28 -9.34 1.05 9.61
C LYS A 28 -9.89 0.87 8.21
N LEU A 29 -10.94 0.06 8.08
CA LEU A 29 -11.62 -0.19 6.79
C LEU A 29 -11.93 1.08 5.99
N GLY A 30 -12.37 2.14 6.68
CA GLY A 30 -12.59 3.45 6.06
C GLY A 30 -11.32 3.97 5.40
N GLN A 31 -10.22 4.09 6.15
CA GLN A 31 -8.96 4.61 5.60
C GLN A 31 -8.43 3.71 4.47
N THR A 32 -8.40 2.38 4.66
CA THR A 32 -7.95 1.44 3.64
C THR A 32 -8.74 1.56 2.34
N SER A 33 -10.08 1.60 2.43
CA SER A 33 -10.93 1.74 1.25
C SER A 33 -10.79 3.11 0.59
N TYR A 34 -10.72 4.20 1.35
CA TYR A 34 -10.48 5.54 0.80
C TYR A 34 -9.12 5.65 0.11
N THR A 35 -8.06 5.10 0.69
CA THR A 35 -6.73 5.08 0.05
C THR A 35 -6.79 4.39 -1.32
N LEU A 36 -7.46 3.24 -1.42
CA LEU A 36 -7.65 2.58 -2.72
C LEU A 36 -8.52 3.40 -3.68
N GLU A 37 -9.61 4.02 -3.22
CA GLU A 37 -10.43 4.89 -4.07
C GLU A 37 -9.67 6.12 -4.57
N LEU A 38 -8.78 6.70 -3.76
CA LEU A 38 -7.91 7.80 -4.14
C LEU A 38 -6.93 7.37 -5.24
N ILE A 39 -6.17 6.29 -5.02
CA ILE A 39 -5.24 5.73 -6.01
C ILE A 39 -5.98 5.41 -7.32
N LYS A 40 -7.22 4.93 -7.24
CA LYS A 40 -8.08 4.71 -8.42
C LYS A 40 -8.57 6.01 -9.06
N SER A 41 -8.71 7.11 -8.35
CA SER A 41 -9.33 8.32 -8.91
C SER A 41 -8.38 9.15 -9.79
N PHE A 42 -7.06 8.89 -9.74
CA PHE A 42 -6.06 9.78 -10.32
C PHE A 42 -5.45 9.23 -11.63
N PRO A 43 -5.73 9.85 -12.79
CA PRO A 43 -5.33 9.31 -14.09
C PRO A 43 -3.85 9.52 -14.45
N ASN A 44 -3.12 10.36 -13.72
CA ASN A 44 -1.69 10.68 -13.91
C ASN A 44 -0.83 10.35 -12.68
N PHE A 45 -1.37 9.52 -11.79
CA PHE A 45 -0.73 9.17 -10.52
C PHE A 45 0.49 8.28 -10.71
N ARG A 46 1.65 8.74 -10.23
CA ARG A 46 2.95 8.11 -10.38
C ARG A 46 3.60 7.73 -9.07
N ASP A 47 3.45 8.57 -8.05
CA ASP A 47 4.24 8.45 -6.83
C ASP A 47 3.32 8.37 -5.62
N LEU A 48 3.43 7.30 -4.85
CA LEU A 48 2.68 7.08 -3.63
C LEU A 48 3.61 6.96 -2.43
N GLU A 49 3.45 7.86 -1.47
CA GLU A 49 4.10 7.79 -0.17
C GLU A 49 3.07 7.47 0.91
N ILE A 50 3.36 6.45 1.71
CA ILE A 50 2.49 5.98 2.79
C ILE A 50 3.27 6.01 4.09
N TRP A 51 2.75 6.71 5.09
CA TRP A 51 3.22 6.63 6.46
C TRP A 51 2.31 5.68 7.23
N ASP A 52 2.82 4.49 7.53
CA ASP A 52 2.06 3.44 8.20
C ASP A 52 1.81 3.82 9.67
N LYS A 53 0.53 3.89 10.04
CA LYS A 53 0.05 4.12 11.41
C LYS A 53 -0.72 2.92 11.94
N THR A 54 -0.58 1.76 11.30
CA THR A 54 -1.20 0.51 11.76
C THR A 54 -0.50 0.11 13.06
N THR A 55 -1.22 -0.18 14.15
CA THR A 55 -0.60 -0.49 15.46
C THR A 55 -1.11 -1.79 16.08
N ASP A 56 -2.14 -2.39 15.50
CA ASP A 56 -2.97 -3.39 16.17
C ASP A 56 -3.08 -4.70 15.37
N ASP A 57 -3.68 -5.72 15.99
CA ASP A 57 -4.04 -6.99 15.35
C ASP A 57 -4.90 -6.80 14.10
N ILE A 58 -4.77 -7.77 13.20
CA ILE A 58 -5.48 -7.83 11.93
C ILE A 58 -7.00 -7.71 12.14
N VAL A 59 -7.60 -6.69 11.54
CA VAL A 59 -9.05 -6.57 11.47
C VAL A 59 -9.56 -7.44 10.34
N GLU A 60 -10.18 -8.58 10.66
CA GLU A 60 -10.73 -9.56 9.70
C GLU A 60 -11.57 -8.89 8.60
N GLY A 61 -12.34 -7.86 8.95
CA GLY A 61 -13.14 -7.09 7.99
C GLY A 61 -12.32 -6.38 6.91
N VAL A 62 -11.11 -5.92 7.22
CA VAL A 62 -10.22 -5.29 6.23
C VAL A 62 -9.62 -6.33 5.30
N MET A 63 -9.16 -7.46 5.84
CA MET A 63 -8.63 -8.56 5.02
C MET A 63 -9.67 -9.05 4.03
N LYS A 64 -10.91 -9.29 4.50
CA LYS A 64 -12.04 -9.65 3.63
C LYS A 64 -12.28 -8.62 2.53
N TYR A 65 -12.15 -7.33 2.85
CA TYR A 65 -12.29 -6.26 1.86
C TYR A 65 -11.16 -6.30 0.81
N LEU A 66 -9.90 -6.43 1.23
CA LEU A 66 -8.74 -6.51 0.33
C LEU A 66 -8.77 -7.76 -0.56
N ASP A 67 -9.36 -8.87 -0.08
CA ASP A 67 -9.56 -10.09 -0.86
C ASP A 67 -10.72 -9.99 -1.86
N THR A 68 -11.56 -8.94 -1.81
CA THR A 68 -12.62 -8.78 -2.81
C THR A 68 -12.06 -8.36 -4.17
N PRO A 69 -12.48 -8.99 -5.29
CA PRO A 69 -12.05 -8.56 -6.62
C PRO A 69 -12.38 -7.11 -6.97
N SER A 70 -13.37 -6.52 -6.30
CA SER A 70 -13.79 -5.14 -6.50
C SER A 70 -12.94 -4.10 -5.74
N CYS A 71 -12.04 -4.50 -4.84
CA CYS A 71 -11.26 -3.55 -4.04
C CYS A 71 -10.37 -2.69 -4.96
N LEU A 72 -9.70 -3.33 -5.92
CA LEU A 72 -8.90 -2.73 -6.97
C LEU A 72 -9.27 -3.39 -8.31
N ASP A 73 -10.34 -2.91 -8.92
CA ASP A 73 -10.96 -3.48 -10.13
C ASP A 73 -10.29 -3.05 -11.45
N LYS A 74 -9.10 -2.44 -11.38
CA LYS A 74 -8.40 -1.90 -12.54
C LYS A 74 -6.90 -1.92 -12.40
N THR A 75 -6.22 -1.77 -13.53
CA THR A 75 -4.75 -1.65 -13.60
C THR A 75 -4.31 -0.21 -13.35
N LEU A 76 -3.27 -0.04 -12.53
CA LEU A 76 -2.63 1.23 -12.22
C LEU A 76 -1.46 1.45 -13.19
N ASN A 77 -1.78 1.89 -14.41
CA ASN A 77 -0.83 1.97 -15.53
C ASN A 77 0.21 3.11 -15.45
N LYS A 78 0.20 3.91 -14.39
CA LYS A 78 1.14 5.03 -14.23
C LYS A 78 1.81 5.09 -12.88
N LEU A 79 1.38 4.28 -11.91
CA LEU A 79 2.04 4.21 -10.61
C LEU A 79 3.42 3.59 -10.82
N GLU A 80 4.46 4.38 -10.58
CA GLU A 80 5.87 4.11 -10.89
C GLU A 80 6.67 3.87 -9.60
N ASP A 81 6.44 4.68 -8.57
CA ASP A 81 7.18 4.61 -7.31
C ASP A 81 6.23 4.56 -6.11
N VAL A 82 6.49 3.64 -5.19
CA VAL A 82 5.74 3.48 -3.93
C VAL A 82 6.72 3.40 -2.77
N SER A 83 6.52 4.20 -1.73
CA SER A 83 7.24 4.09 -0.46
C SER A 83 6.28 3.86 0.70
N ILE A 84 6.66 2.95 1.61
CA ILE A 84 5.95 2.69 2.86
C ILE A 84 6.92 2.95 4.01
N HIS A 85 6.62 3.98 4.80
CA HIS A 85 7.37 4.44 5.95
C HIS A 85 6.77 3.94 7.26
N SER A 86 7.59 3.83 8.29
CA SER A 86 7.20 3.29 9.61
C SER A 86 6.50 1.94 9.52
N PHE A 87 6.94 1.09 8.59
CA PHE A 87 6.34 -0.23 8.42
C PHE A 87 6.59 -1.09 9.67
N ASN A 88 5.51 -1.62 10.24
CA ASN A 88 5.56 -2.34 11.51
C ASN A 88 5.23 -3.84 11.38
N TYR A 89 5.55 -4.45 10.25
CA TYR A 89 5.35 -5.88 10.01
C TYR A 89 3.87 -6.31 9.97
N SER A 90 2.96 -5.34 9.78
CA SER A 90 1.51 -5.59 9.65
C SER A 90 1.18 -6.42 8.41
N LYS A 91 0.46 -7.53 8.61
CA LYS A 91 -0.03 -8.38 7.50
C LYS A 91 -0.99 -7.64 6.57
N VAL A 92 -1.78 -6.69 7.07
CA VAL A 92 -2.71 -5.93 6.23
C VAL A 92 -1.94 -5.07 5.23
N VAL A 93 -0.82 -4.49 5.67
CA VAL A 93 0.08 -3.70 4.81
C VAL A 93 0.76 -4.60 3.78
N LEU A 94 1.19 -5.81 4.15
CA LEU A 94 1.71 -6.79 3.18
C LEU A 94 0.69 -7.17 2.10
N TYR A 95 -0.58 -7.32 2.48
CA TYR A 95 -1.66 -7.57 1.51
C TYR A 95 -1.91 -6.36 0.60
N PHE A 96 -1.82 -5.14 1.13
CA PHE A 96 -1.88 -3.93 0.33
C PHE A 96 -0.72 -3.88 -0.70
N VAL A 97 0.52 -4.20 -0.29
CA VAL A 97 1.67 -4.29 -1.20
C VAL A 97 1.46 -5.37 -2.25
N LYS A 98 0.98 -6.56 -1.87
CA LYS A 98 0.63 -7.64 -2.79
C LYS A 98 -0.39 -7.17 -3.84
N LEU A 99 -1.40 -6.41 -3.42
CA LEU A 99 -2.42 -5.85 -4.30
C LEU A 99 -1.80 -4.86 -5.30
N LEU A 100 -0.90 -3.98 -4.85
CA LEU A 100 -0.18 -3.07 -5.75
C LEU A 100 0.69 -3.83 -6.75
N PHE A 101 1.44 -4.85 -6.32
CA PHE A 101 2.24 -5.67 -7.24
C PHE A 101 1.40 -6.39 -8.29
N ALA A 102 0.16 -6.79 -7.97
CA ALA A 102 -0.73 -7.45 -8.91
C ALA A 102 -1.38 -6.49 -9.92
N HIS A 103 -1.48 -5.18 -9.62
CA HIS A 103 -2.26 -4.22 -10.40
C HIS A 103 -1.46 -3.06 -10.99
N ALA A 104 -0.27 -2.74 -10.49
CA ALA A 104 0.55 -1.64 -10.98
C ALA A 104 1.52 -2.10 -12.09
N SER A 105 1.09 -1.98 -13.34
CA SER A 105 1.83 -2.42 -14.53
C SER A 105 3.06 -1.56 -14.86
N SER A 106 3.12 -0.34 -14.34
CA SER A 106 4.25 0.58 -14.53
C SER A 106 5.16 0.69 -13.32
N LEU A 107 4.88 -0.08 -12.26
CA LEU A 107 5.64 0.00 -11.02
C LEU A 107 7.11 -0.33 -11.30
N SER A 108 7.99 0.61 -10.94
CA SER A 108 9.43 0.48 -11.06
C SER A 108 10.07 0.23 -9.69
N ARG A 109 9.54 0.85 -8.64
CA ARG A 109 10.11 0.79 -7.29
C ARG A 109 9.04 0.60 -6.21
N MET A 110 9.29 -0.33 -5.30
CA MET A 110 8.57 -0.52 -4.04
C MET A 110 9.59 -0.43 -2.90
N SER A 111 9.60 0.67 -2.17
CA SER A 111 10.50 0.90 -1.03
C SER A 111 9.77 0.68 0.29
N ILE A 112 10.33 -0.14 1.17
CA ILE A 112 9.80 -0.41 2.51
C ILE A 112 10.82 0.07 3.55
N TYR A 113 10.39 0.96 4.43
CA TYR A 113 11.17 1.50 5.54
C TYR A 113 10.54 1.05 6.87
N PRO A 114 11.16 0.10 7.59
CA PRO A 114 10.65 -0.39 8.87
C PRO A 114 10.70 0.68 9.98
N ASP A 115 9.76 0.64 10.94
CA ASP A 115 9.67 1.61 12.06
C ASP A 115 10.66 1.35 13.21
N LYS A 116 10.94 0.06 13.50
CA LYS A 116 11.77 -0.37 14.63
C LYS A 116 12.69 -1.50 14.22
N ALA A 117 13.76 -1.69 14.99
CA ALA A 117 14.62 -2.85 14.89
C ALA A 117 13.80 -4.08 15.28
N SER A 118 13.33 -4.84 14.29
CA SER A 118 12.88 -6.18 14.54
C SER A 118 14.10 -7.07 14.79
N ASN A 119 13.86 -8.28 15.29
CA ASN A 119 14.93 -9.26 15.21
C ASN A 119 15.16 -9.64 13.75
N SER A 120 16.41 -9.94 13.39
CA SER A 120 16.81 -10.28 12.01
C SER A 120 15.98 -11.39 11.35
N LYS A 121 15.33 -12.26 12.13
CA LYS A 121 14.46 -13.32 11.62
C LYS A 121 13.11 -12.79 11.14
N GLU A 122 12.49 -11.83 11.83
CA GLU A 122 11.22 -11.23 11.42
C GLU A 122 11.37 -10.40 10.15
N GLU A 123 12.41 -9.56 10.08
CA GLU A 123 12.86 -8.88 8.86
C GLU A 123 13.05 -9.85 7.69
N LEU A 124 13.82 -10.92 7.91
CA LEU A 124 14.07 -11.92 6.86
C LEU A 124 12.78 -12.60 6.40
N ASN A 125 11.88 -12.93 7.32
CA ASN A 125 10.60 -13.55 6.98
C ASN A 125 9.75 -12.63 6.11
N VAL A 126 9.62 -11.35 6.49
CA VAL A 126 8.83 -10.39 5.73
C VAL A 126 9.45 -10.06 4.37
N ALA A 127 10.76 -9.83 4.32
CA ALA A 127 11.45 -9.65 3.04
C ALA A 127 11.24 -10.87 2.13
N THR A 128 11.33 -12.08 2.67
CA THR A 128 11.08 -13.33 1.93
C THR A 128 9.64 -13.42 1.42
N GLU A 129 8.66 -13.00 2.22
CA GLU A 129 7.26 -12.96 1.82
C GLU A 129 7.02 -11.96 0.69
N LEU A 130 7.52 -10.73 0.82
CA LEU A 130 7.44 -9.68 -0.20
C LEU A 130 8.09 -10.10 -1.53
N MET A 131 9.23 -10.79 -1.48
CA MET A 131 9.92 -11.29 -2.67
C MET A 131 9.12 -12.35 -3.44
N ARG A 132 8.21 -13.06 -2.78
CA ARG A 132 7.40 -14.13 -3.40
C ARG A 132 6.15 -13.61 -4.09
N PHE A 133 5.76 -12.36 -3.86
CA PHE A 133 4.57 -11.82 -4.49
C PHE A 133 4.75 -11.68 -6.01
N PRO A 134 3.83 -12.24 -6.82
CA PRO A 134 3.86 -12.03 -8.27
C PRO A 134 3.72 -10.55 -8.60
N ARG A 135 4.46 -10.10 -9.61
CA ARG A 135 4.45 -8.71 -10.07
C ARG A 135 3.95 -8.66 -11.49
N VAL A 136 2.96 -7.79 -11.75
CA VAL A 136 2.48 -7.53 -13.11
C VAL A 136 3.50 -6.69 -13.89
N SER A 137 4.26 -5.82 -13.20
CA SER A 137 5.41 -5.13 -13.78
C SER A 137 6.66 -6.02 -13.69
N PRO A 138 7.32 -6.35 -14.81
CA PRO A 138 8.57 -7.09 -14.81
C PRO A 138 9.77 -6.25 -14.35
N LYS A 139 9.61 -4.92 -14.25
CA LYS A 139 10.66 -3.98 -13.84
C LYS A 139 10.54 -3.58 -12.37
N ALA A 140 9.50 -4.02 -11.67
CA ALA A 140 9.27 -3.65 -10.28
C ALA A 140 10.36 -4.24 -9.37
N GLU A 141 11.20 -3.35 -8.87
CA GLU A 141 12.21 -3.64 -7.85
C GLU A 141 11.60 -3.47 -6.45
N LEU A 142 11.96 -4.40 -5.56
CA LEU A 142 11.64 -4.31 -4.14
C LEU A 142 12.91 -3.88 -3.39
N ILE A 143 12.86 -2.74 -2.73
CA ILE A 143 13.95 -2.22 -1.91
C ILE A 143 13.48 -2.23 -0.46
N TYR A 144 14.08 -3.10 0.35
CA TYR A 144 13.83 -3.16 1.78
C TYR A 144 14.98 -2.44 2.50
N HIS A 145 14.69 -1.32 3.13
CA HIS A 145 15.70 -0.52 3.81
C HIS A 145 16.01 -1.11 5.20
N PRO A 146 17.28 -1.14 5.62
CA PRO A 146 17.60 -1.43 7.00
C PRO A 146 17.00 -0.35 7.89
N ASN A 147 16.67 -0.70 9.13
CA ASN A 147 16.33 0.31 10.11
C ASN A 147 17.59 1.17 10.36
N GLU A 148 17.59 2.43 9.93
CA GLU A 148 18.65 3.37 10.29
C GLU A 148 18.41 3.74 11.75
N GLU A 149 19.18 3.15 12.68
CA GLU A 149 19.32 3.72 14.01
C GLU A 149 19.82 5.15 13.82
N LEU A 150 18.94 6.13 14.02
CA LEU A 150 19.35 7.52 14.21
C LEU A 150 20.16 7.54 15.52
N ASP A 151 21.48 7.47 15.39
CA ASP A 151 22.47 7.70 16.45
C ASP A 151 22.21 9.03 17.20
#